data_AF-A0A2G6JRA6-F1
#
_entry.id   AF-A0A2G6JRA6-F1
#
_cell.length_a   1.000
_cell.length_b   1.000
_cell.length_c   1.000
_cell.angle_alpha   90.00
_cell.angle_beta   90.00
_cell.angle_gamma   90.00
#
_symmetry.space_group_name_H-M   'P 1'
#
loop_
_entity.id
_entity.type
_entity.pdbx_description
1 polymer ?
#
loop_
_entity_poly.entity_id
_entity_poly.type
_entity_poly.pdbx_seq_one_letter_code
_entity_poly.pdbx_strand_id
1 'polypeptide(L)'
;MRYLSTRDPKARAGATFTEILLEGLAGDGGLYLPQEYPRVDAATLARWRQVLHADGYAMLAYEVVRLFVDDIPEAQLRDICARTYTAEAFGGPQIVPVRRLSEDIWLGHLSNGPTAAFKDLAMQLLGTLFEYELARRDTSLTILGATSGDTGSAAEHAMLGKERVTVFMLTPRGRATEFQQAQMFSVADPHIVNITVDGVFDDCQDLVKAVNADAEFKRRWNIGAVNSINWARLLAQVVYYVACWLRVSSDDTQRVSICVPSGNFGNICAGHIARQMGLPIEHLVLATNEN
;
A
#
# COMPACT_ATOMS: atom_id res chain seq x y z
N MET A 1 -4.33 12.91 -13.90
CA MET A 1 -5.03 11.71 -13.42
C MET A 1 -6.20 12.13 -12.56
N ARG A 2 -7.37 11.50 -12.72
CA ARG A 2 -8.55 11.75 -11.90
C ARG A 2 -9.17 10.43 -11.44
N TYR A 3 -9.85 10.48 -10.30
CA TYR A 3 -10.36 9.31 -9.62
C TYR A 3 -11.89 9.34 -9.52
N LEU A 4 -12.50 8.16 -9.57
CA LEU A 4 -13.93 7.92 -9.52
C LEU A 4 -14.26 7.02 -8.32
N SER A 5 -15.49 7.15 -7.80
CA SER A 5 -16.06 6.12 -6.92
C SER A 5 -16.58 4.94 -7.76
N THR A 6 -16.39 3.73 -7.24
CA THR A 6 -16.98 2.50 -7.78
C THR A 6 -18.51 2.42 -7.64
N ARG A 7 -19.13 3.24 -6.77
CA ARG A 7 -20.59 3.25 -6.56
C ARG A 7 -21.29 4.40 -7.29
N ASP A 8 -20.70 5.58 -7.27
CA ASP A 8 -21.13 6.71 -8.10
C ASP A 8 -19.95 7.33 -8.88
N PRO A 9 -19.68 6.81 -10.09
CA PRO A 9 -18.62 7.34 -10.94
C PRO A 9 -18.84 8.80 -11.37
N LYS A 10 -20.06 9.33 -11.31
CA LYS A 10 -20.39 10.69 -11.78
C LYS A 10 -20.29 11.73 -10.66
N ALA A 11 -20.68 11.38 -9.44
CA ALA A 11 -20.70 12.32 -8.31
C ALA A 11 -19.31 12.83 -7.90
N ARG A 12 -18.24 12.09 -8.21
CA ARG A 12 -16.86 12.46 -7.86
C ARG A 12 -15.89 12.44 -9.05
N ALA A 13 -16.37 12.70 -10.27
CA ALA A 13 -15.59 12.58 -11.51
C ALA A 13 -14.39 13.55 -11.71
N GLY A 14 -13.84 14.11 -10.64
CA GLY A 14 -12.74 15.07 -10.69
C GLY A 14 -11.79 15.01 -9.50
N ALA A 15 -11.89 14.01 -8.62
CA ALA A 15 -11.01 13.93 -7.46
C ALA A 15 -9.55 13.72 -7.90
N THR A 16 -8.62 14.47 -7.31
CA THR A 16 -7.17 14.29 -7.54
C THR A 16 -6.60 13.21 -6.62
N PHE A 17 -5.36 12.78 -6.86
CA PHE A 17 -4.74 11.74 -6.02
C PHE A 17 -4.62 12.18 -4.56
N THR A 18 -4.14 13.41 -4.32
CA THR A 18 -3.94 13.93 -2.96
C THR A 18 -5.26 14.12 -2.21
N GLU A 19 -6.38 14.38 -2.90
CA GLU A 19 -7.72 14.42 -2.30
C GLU A 19 -8.14 13.03 -1.80
N ILE A 20 -8.06 12.01 -2.65
CA ILE A 20 -8.47 10.65 -2.28
C ILE A 20 -7.50 9.97 -1.31
N LEU A 21 -6.24 10.42 -1.28
CA LEU A 21 -5.20 9.89 -0.39
C LEU A 21 -5.64 9.98 1.08
N LEU A 22 -6.15 11.15 1.49
CA LEU A 22 -6.58 11.39 2.87
C LEU A 22 -8.03 10.92 3.14
N GLU A 23 -8.92 10.98 2.14
CA GLU A 23 -10.31 10.51 2.31
C GLU A 23 -10.39 8.99 2.50
N GLY A 24 -9.58 8.22 1.77
CA GLY A 24 -9.54 6.75 1.82
C GLY A 24 -10.75 6.07 1.17
N LEU A 25 -11.94 6.26 1.71
CA LEU A 25 -13.22 5.76 1.18
C LEU A 25 -14.03 6.93 0.59
N ALA A 26 -14.69 6.72 -0.55
CA ALA A 26 -15.58 7.73 -1.11
C ALA A 26 -16.81 7.95 -0.20
N GLY A 27 -17.41 9.14 -0.26
CA GLY A 27 -18.54 9.53 0.60
C GLY A 27 -19.81 8.69 0.41
N ASP A 28 -19.94 7.97 -0.70
CA ASP A 28 -21.01 7.01 -1.02
C ASP A 28 -20.70 5.57 -0.53
N GLY A 29 -19.58 5.41 0.19
CA GLY A 29 -19.06 4.12 0.65
C GLY A 29 -18.40 3.28 -0.44
N GLY A 30 -18.16 3.85 -1.63
CA GLY A 30 -17.42 3.21 -2.71
C GLY A 30 -15.90 3.34 -2.56
N LEU A 31 -15.18 2.51 -3.31
CA LEU A 31 -13.73 2.56 -3.46
C LEU A 31 -13.34 3.54 -4.57
N TYR A 32 -12.21 4.23 -4.40
CA TYR A 32 -11.62 5.05 -5.45
C TYR A 32 -10.82 4.22 -6.46
N LEU A 33 -11.02 4.50 -7.75
CA LEU A 33 -10.23 3.97 -8.87
C LEU A 33 -9.91 5.08 -9.86
N PRO A 34 -8.79 5.01 -10.60
CA PRO A 34 -8.50 5.98 -11.64
C PRO A 34 -9.53 5.88 -12.78
N GLN A 35 -9.83 7.00 -13.42
CA GLN A 35 -10.74 7.05 -14.58
C GLN A 35 -10.28 6.12 -15.71
N GLU A 36 -8.97 5.95 -15.85
CA GLU A 36 -8.34 5.07 -16.82
C GLU A 36 -7.02 4.54 -16.27
N TYR A 37 -6.62 3.34 -16.70
CA TYR A 37 -5.29 2.82 -16.40
C TYR A 37 -4.29 3.33 -17.45
N PRO A 38 -3.21 4.02 -17.04
CA PRO A 38 -2.14 4.43 -17.94
C PRO A 38 -1.58 3.23 -18.71
N ARG A 39 -1.37 3.40 -20.01
CA ARG A 39 -0.82 2.35 -20.87
C ARG A 39 0.70 2.45 -20.92
N VAL A 40 1.37 1.30 -20.80
CA VAL A 40 2.81 1.15 -20.94
C VAL A 40 3.12 0.26 -22.13
N ASP A 41 4.08 0.69 -22.96
CA ASP A 41 4.52 -0.03 -24.14
C ASP A 41 5.87 -0.73 -23.90
N ALA A 42 6.32 -1.52 -24.88
CA ALA A 42 7.59 -2.25 -24.78
C ALA A 42 8.78 -1.30 -24.57
N ALA A 43 8.77 -0.10 -25.16
CA ALA A 43 9.83 0.89 -24.97
C ALA A 43 9.89 1.40 -23.53
N THR A 44 8.73 1.61 -22.89
CA THR A 44 8.64 1.96 -21.48
C THR A 44 9.14 0.84 -20.58
N LEU A 45 8.77 -0.41 -20.86
CA LEU A 45 9.25 -1.57 -20.10
C LEU A 45 10.78 -1.74 -20.22
N ALA A 46 11.34 -1.57 -21.42
CA ALA A 46 12.79 -1.57 -21.66
C ALA A 46 13.50 -0.48 -20.83
N ARG A 47 12.93 0.74 -20.80
CA ARG A 47 13.45 1.86 -19.99
C ARG A 47 13.38 1.53 -18.50
N TRP A 48 12.27 0.97 -18.03
CA TRP A 48 12.11 0.58 -16.62
C TRP A 48 13.08 -0.51 -16.20
N ARG A 49 13.45 -1.43 -17.09
CA ARG A 49 14.52 -2.41 -16.86
C ARG A 49 15.85 -1.72 -16.60
N GLN A 50 16.20 -0.71 -17.40
CA GLN A 50 17.41 0.09 -17.23
C GLN A 50 17.37 0.88 -15.92
N VAL A 51 16.26 1.55 -15.62
CA VAL A 51 16.05 2.30 -14.36
C VAL A 51 16.20 1.37 -13.15
N LEU A 52 15.54 0.21 -13.14
CA LEU A 52 15.64 -0.74 -12.04
C LEU A 52 17.08 -1.23 -11.82
N HIS A 53 17.84 -1.41 -12.89
CA HIS A 53 19.23 -1.84 -12.84
C HIS A 53 20.19 -0.72 -12.38
N ALA A 54 20.03 0.49 -12.90
CA ALA A 54 20.94 1.62 -12.65
C ALA A 54 20.60 2.40 -11.37
N ASP A 55 19.32 2.67 -11.14
CA ASP A 55 18.83 3.59 -10.10
C ASP A 55 18.06 2.87 -8.99
N GLY A 56 17.70 1.60 -9.18
CA GLY A 56 17.09 0.76 -8.17
C GLY A 56 15.57 0.89 -8.03
N TYR A 57 15.03 0.23 -7.00
CA TYR A 57 13.58 0.07 -6.82
C TYR A 57 12.87 1.39 -6.51
N ALA A 58 13.48 2.30 -5.75
CA ALA A 58 12.89 3.59 -5.43
C ALA A 58 12.61 4.42 -6.69
N MET A 59 13.54 4.42 -7.64
CA MET A 59 13.37 5.15 -8.90
C MET A 59 12.35 4.46 -9.82
N LEU A 60 12.32 3.12 -9.85
CA LEU A 60 11.23 2.39 -10.52
C LEU A 60 9.87 2.72 -9.91
N ALA A 61 9.78 2.80 -8.58
CA ALA A 61 8.55 3.17 -7.89
C ALA A 61 8.08 4.56 -8.32
N TYR A 62 8.97 5.55 -8.35
CA TYR A 62 8.67 6.88 -8.88
C TYR A 62 8.14 6.82 -10.32
N GLU A 63 8.82 6.08 -11.22
CA GLU A 63 8.42 5.96 -12.62
C GLU A 63 7.02 5.35 -12.81
N VAL A 64 6.64 4.39 -11.97
CA VAL A 64 5.30 3.77 -12.01
C VAL A 64 4.26 4.68 -11.35
N VAL A 65 4.56 5.22 -10.17
CA VAL A 65 3.63 6.03 -9.36
C VAL A 65 3.28 7.34 -10.06
N ARG A 66 4.25 7.99 -10.73
CA ARG A 66 4.00 9.25 -11.46
C ARG A 66 2.99 9.14 -12.60
N LEU A 67 2.70 7.93 -13.09
CA LEU A 67 1.63 7.71 -14.07
C LEU A 67 0.23 7.94 -13.48
N PHE A 68 0.10 7.81 -12.15
CA PHE A 68 -1.16 7.91 -11.41
C PHE A 68 -1.25 9.19 -10.55
N VAL A 69 -0.14 9.90 -10.37
CA VAL A 69 -0.04 11.07 -9.49
C VAL A 69 0.48 12.25 -10.29
N ASP A 70 -0.43 13.16 -10.67
CA ASP A 70 -0.12 14.38 -11.44
C ASP A 70 -0.25 15.68 -10.63
N ASP A 71 -0.60 15.57 -9.35
CA ASP A 71 -0.83 16.69 -8.43
C ASP A 71 0.22 16.79 -7.30
N ILE A 72 1.26 15.96 -7.33
CA ILE A 72 2.48 16.10 -6.50
C ILE A 72 3.65 16.49 -7.41
N PRO A 73 4.42 17.55 -7.10
CA PRO A 73 5.57 17.93 -7.91
C PRO A 73 6.60 16.81 -8.05
N GLU A 74 7.16 16.65 -9.25
CA GLU A 74 8.07 15.55 -9.61
C GLU A 74 9.22 15.36 -8.61
N ALA A 75 9.90 16.45 -8.24
CA ALA A 75 11.01 16.39 -7.29
C ALA A 75 10.58 15.85 -5.92
N GLN A 76 9.37 16.21 -5.47
CA GLN A 76 8.82 15.74 -4.21
C GLN A 76 8.39 14.27 -4.29
N LEU A 77 7.75 13.87 -5.38
CA LEU A 77 7.36 12.46 -5.57
C LEU A 77 8.59 11.54 -5.64
N ARG A 78 9.67 11.99 -6.27
CA ARG A 78 10.95 11.29 -6.32
C ARG A 78 11.58 11.16 -4.93
N ASP A 79 11.62 12.25 -4.17
CA ASP A 79 12.08 12.25 -2.78
C ASP A 79 11.27 11.28 -1.89
N ILE A 80 9.94 11.31 -1.99
CA ILE A 80 9.04 10.41 -1.27
C ILE A 80 9.41 8.95 -1.53
N CYS A 81 9.58 8.55 -2.80
CA CYS A 81 9.95 7.18 -3.14
C CYS A 81 11.35 6.80 -2.64
N ALA A 82 12.31 7.74 -2.69
CA ALA A 82 13.68 7.53 -2.23
C ALA A 82 13.77 7.36 -0.70
N ARG A 83 13.03 8.17 0.07
CA ARG A 83 12.96 8.04 1.53
C ARG A 83 12.22 6.79 1.98
N THR A 84 11.22 6.34 1.20
CA THR A 84 10.44 5.14 1.51
C THR A 84 11.23 3.86 1.30
N TYR A 85 11.84 3.67 0.12
CA TYR A 85 12.38 2.36 -0.28
C TYR A 85 13.91 2.30 -0.12
N THR A 86 14.38 2.19 1.12
CA THR A 86 15.80 2.12 1.45
C THR A 86 16.28 0.69 1.73
N ALA A 87 17.57 0.44 1.51
CA ALA A 87 18.18 -0.85 1.85
C ALA A 87 18.11 -1.15 3.36
N GLU A 88 18.20 -0.12 4.20
CA GLU A 88 18.08 -0.23 5.65
C GLU A 88 16.69 -0.71 6.06
N ALA A 89 15.63 -0.10 5.52
CA ALA A 89 14.26 -0.44 5.87
C ALA A 89 13.83 -1.82 5.33
N PHE A 90 14.38 -2.25 4.19
CA PHE A 90 13.95 -3.49 3.50
C PHE A 90 15.03 -4.57 3.44
N GLY A 91 16.05 -4.49 4.29
CA GLY A 91 17.08 -5.52 4.45
C GLY A 91 18.00 -5.73 3.23
N GLY A 92 18.00 -4.82 2.25
CA GLY A 92 18.89 -4.86 1.11
C GLY A 92 18.48 -3.96 -0.07
N PRO A 93 19.42 -3.62 -0.97
CA PRO A 93 19.21 -2.61 -2.02
C PRO A 93 18.20 -3.02 -3.09
N GLN A 94 17.87 -4.31 -3.20
CA GLN A 94 16.88 -4.77 -4.18
C GLN A 94 15.44 -4.45 -3.75
N ILE A 95 15.19 -4.26 -2.45
CA ILE A 95 13.87 -4.09 -1.80
C ILE A 95 12.94 -5.31 -1.98
N VAL A 96 12.77 -5.78 -3.22
CA VAL A 96 11.94 -6.91 -3.64
C VAL A 96 12.78 -7.96 -4.41
N PRO A 97 13.74 -8.65 -3.79
CA PRO A 97 14.54 -9.64 -4.51
C PRO A 97 13.67 -10.80 -5.03
N VAL A 98 14.09 -11.42 -6.14
CA VAL A 98 13.49 -12.66 -6.63
C VAL A 98 14.49 -13.81 -6.52
N ARG A 99 14.01 -14.99 -6.11
CA ARG A 99 14.82 -16.20 -6.01
C ARG A 99 14.25 -17.29 -6.89
N ARG A 100 15.07 -17.86 -7.76
CA ARG A 100 14.71 -19.05 -8.55
C ARG A 100 14.63 -20.27 -7.62
N LEU A 101 13.51 -20.99 -7.65
CA LEU A 101 13.28 -22.21 -6.87
C LEU A 101 13.44 -23.48 -7.72
N SER A 102 13.07 -23.41 -9.01
CA SER A 102 13.21 -24.48 -10.00
C SER A 102 13.35 -23.88 -11.41
N GLU A 103 13.25 -24.70 -12.45
CA GLU A 103 13.41 -24.22 -13.83
C GLU A 103 12.44 -23.07 -14.15
N ASP A 104 11.16 -23.23 -13.78
CA ASP A 104 10.07 -22.31 -14.13
C ASP A 104 9.38 -21.66 -12.91
N ILE A 105 9.95 -21.80 -11.70
CA ILE A 105 9.36 -21.24 -10.48
C ILE A 105 10.32 -20.26 -9.84
N TRP A 106 9.80 -19.06 -9.56
CA TRP A 106 10.48 -18.01 -8.81
C TRP A 106 9.64 -17.59 -7.61
N LEU A 107 10.32 -17.16 -6.55
CA LEU A 107 9.73 -16.55 -5.37
C LEU A 107 10.09 -15.06 -5.33
N GLY A 108 9.08 -14.19 -5.35
CA GLY A 108 9.24 -12.76 -5.05
C GLY A 108 9.24 -12.54 -3.54
N HIS A 109 10.35 -12.05 -3.00
CA HIS A 109 10.47 -11.74 -1.58
C HIS A 109 9.89 -10.36 -1.30
N LEU A 110 8.67 -10.33 -0.75
CA LEU A 110 7.95 -9.08 -0.44
C LEU A 110 7.97 -8.75 1.07
N SER A 111 8.49 -9.64 1.90
CA SER A 111 8.40 -9.58 3.36
C SER A 111 9.72 -9.22 4.03
N ASN A 112 10.57 -8.41 3.38
CA ASN A 112 11.86 -8.00 3.93
C ASN A 112 11.80 -6.63 4.63
N GLY A 113 10.62 -6.00 4.69
CA GLY A 113 10.40 -4.74 5.37
C GLY A 113 10.43 -4.85 6.90
N PRO A 114 10.19 -3.74 7.61
CA PRO A 114 10.34 -3.65 9.06
C PRO A 114 9.46 -4.61 9.84
N THR A 115 8.37 -5.10 9.25
CA THR A 115 7.40 -5.96 9.95
C THR A 115 7.35 -7.39 9.42
N ALA A 116 8.28 -7.74 8.52
CA ALA A 116 8.36 -9.06 7.90
C ALA A 116 7.09 -9.46 7.13
N ALA A 117 6.39 -8.49 6.53
CA ALA A 117 5.18 -8.73 5.75
C ALA A 117 5.11 -7.85 4.49
N PHE A 118 4.50 -8.37 3.43
CA PHE A 118 4.34 -7.62 2.16
C PHE A 118 3.58 -6.29 2.28
N LYS A 119 2.85 -6.10 3.39
CA LYS A 119 2.12 -4.86 3.68
C LYS A 119 3.08 -3.68 3.84
N ASP A 120 4.32 -3.92 4.25
CA ASP A 120 5.34 -2.90 4.43
C ASP A 120 5.59 -2.08 3.16
N LEU A 121 5.67 -2.74 1.99
CA LEU A 121 5.90 -2.07 0.71
C LEU A 121 4.86 -0.96 0.44
N ALA A 122 3.60 -1.23 0.78
CA ALA A 122 2.52 -0.28 0.58
C ALA A 122 2.41 0.74 1.73
N MET A 123 2.54 0.27 2.97
CA MET A 123 2.35 1.12 4.14
C MET A 123 3.48 2.15 4.27
N GLN A 124 4.73 1.78 4.02
CA GLN A 124 5.86 2.70 4.10
C GLN A 124 5.74 3.84 3.06
N LEU A 125 5.21 3.56 1.85
CA LEU A 125 4.93 4.63 0.89
C LEU A 125 3.77 5.51 1.36
N LEU A 126 2.71 4.90 1.90
CA LEU A 126 1.56 5.62 2.42
C LEU A 126 1.94 6.57 3.56
N GLY A 127 2.80 6.13 4.49
CA GLY A 127 3.28 6.95 5.60
C GLY A 127 4.02 8.20 5.13
N THR A 128 4.93 8.08 4.16
CA THR A 128 5.65 9.23 3.59
C THR A 128 4.73 10.14 2.77
N LEU A 129 3.76 9.59 2.05
CA LEU A 129 2.73 10.37 1.34
C LEU A 129 1.83 11.16 2.30
N PHE A 130 1.42 10.56 3.41
CA PHE A 130 0.64 11.23 4.45
C PHE A 130 1.43 12.35 5.10
N GLU A 131 2.67 12.10 5.49
CA GLU A 131 3.57 13.12 6.03
C GLU A 131 3.66 14.34 5.11
N TYR A 132 3.93 14.11 3.83
CA TYR A 132 3.99 15.16 2.81
C TYR A 132 2.68 15.95 2.73
N GLU A 133 1.56 15.25 2.58
CA GLU A 133 0.28 15.89 2.29
C GLU A 133 -0.31 16.62 3.51
N LEU A 134 -0.15 16.05 4.71
CA LEU A 134 -0.59 16.67 5.95
C LEU A 134 0.24 17.90 6.29
N ALA A 135 1.55 17.87 6.04
CA ALA A 135 2.40 19.05 6.18
C ALA A 135 2.00 20.15 5.17
N ARG A 136 1.76 19.78 3.92
CA ARG A 136 1.34 20.73 2.86
C ARG A 136 0.00 21.41 3.16
N ARG A 137 -0.95 20.68 3.76
CA ARG A 137 -2.28 21.19 4.16
C ARG A 137 -2.30 21.85 5.54
N ASP A 138 -1.18 21.81 6.27
CA ASP A 138 -1.08 22.19 7.67
C ASP A 138 -2.20 21.58 8.54
N THR A 139 -2.39 20.28 8.42
CA THR A 139 -3.42 19.54 9.16
C THR A 139 -2.87 18.27 9.80
N SER A 140 -3.71 17.50 10.49
CA SER A 140 -3.37 16.24 11.14
C SER A 140 -4.41 15.16 10.84
N LEU A 141 -3.99 13.90 11.00
CA LEU A 141 -4.81 12.72 10.78
C LEU A 141 -4.78 11.81 12.00
N THR A 142 -5.97 11.44 12.48
CA THR A 142 -6.09 10.38 13.48
C THR A 142 -6.52 9.10 12.78
N ILE A 143 -5.64 8.11 12.73
CA ILE A 143 -5.93 6.79 12.21
C ILE A 143 -6.58 5.95 13.31
N LEU A 144 -7.75 5.39 13.05
CA LEU A 144 -8.34 4.34 13.87
C LEU A 144 -8.40 3.04 13.07
N GLY A 145 -7.70 2.01 13.55
CA GLY A 145 -7.59 0.72 12.88
C GLY A 145 -7.97 -0.45 13.79
N ALA A 146 -8.26 -1.59 13.17
CA ALA A 146 -8.37 -2.88 13.83
C ALA A 146 -7.43 -3.87 13.14
N THR A 147 -6.78 -4.73 13.92
CA THR A 147 -5.83 -5.71 13.41
C THR A 147 -5.95 -7.06 14.10
N SER A 148 -5.61 -8.13 13.39
CA SER A 148 -5.34 -9.45 13.96
C SER A 148 -3.83 -9.72 14.14
N GLY A 149 -2.97 -8.76 13.77
CA GLY A 149 -1.51 -8.87 13.80
C GLY A 149 -0.85 -8.01 12.72
N ASP A 150 -0.43 -8.63 11.61
CA ASP A 150 0.45 -8.03 10.57
C ASP A 150 0.04 -6.64 10.05
N THR A 151 -1.26 -6.38 9.87
CA THR A 151 -1.72 -5.10 9.31
C THR A 151 -1.45 -3.96 10.29
N GLY A 152 -1.62 -4.23 11.58
CA GLY A 152 -1.33 -3.29 12.67
C GLY A 152 0.15 -2.98 12.73
N SER A 153 0.99 -4.02 12.80
CA SER A 153 2.46 -3.87 12.76
C SER A 153 2.89 -2.96 11.61
N ALA A 154 2.48 -3.27 10.37
CA ALA A 154 2.88 -2.52 9.18
C ALA A 154 2.34 -1.08 9.18
N ALA A 155 1.13 -0.85 9.69
CA ALA A 155 0.56 0.49 9.81
C ALA A 155 1.31 1.33 10.84
N GLU A 156 1.57 0.77 12.02
CA GLU A 156 2.28 1.45 13.10
C GLU A 156 3.70 1.83 12.68
N HIS A 157 4.45 0.87 12.12
CA HIS A 157 5.82 1.11 11.66
C HIS A 157 5.91 2.11 10.51
N ALA A 158 4.88 2.25 9.69
CA ALA A 158 4.85 3.25 8.63
C ALA A 158 4.55 4.67 9.13
N MET A 159 3.94 4.79 10.31
CA MET A 159 3.56 6.07 10.91
C MET A 159 4.53 6.52 12.02
N LEU A 160 5.56 5.74 12.32
CA LEU A 160 6.63 6.12 13.26
C LEU A 160 7.26 7.46 12.86
N GLY A 161 7.37 8.35 13.84
CA GLY A 161 7.95 9.69 13.66
C GLY A 161 7.13 10.64 12.79
N LYS A 162 5.90 10.27 12.37
CA LYS A 162 5.03 11.14 11.58
C LYS A 162 4.24 12.07 12.50
N GLU A 163 4.80 13.22 12.86
CA GLU A 163 4.26 14.15 13.87
C GLU A 163 2.77 14.56 13.68
N ARG A 164 2.29 14.56 12.43
CA ARG A 164 0.90 14.94 12.08
C ARG A 164 -0.05 13.75 12.00
N VAL A 165 0.41 12.55 12.33
CA VAL A 165 -0.38 11.32 12.32
C VAL A 165 -0.40 10.71 13.72
N THR A 166 -1.58 10.37 14.20
CA THR A 166 -1.74 9.57 15.43
C THR A 166 -2.48 8.28 15.09
N VAL A 167 -1.97 7.13 15.50
CA VAL A 167 -2.56 5.81 15.25
C VAL A 167 -3.15 5.26 16.52
N PHE A 168 -4.42 4.90 16.51
CA PHE A 168 -5.08 4.06 17.50
C PHE A 168 -5.35 2.70 16.87
N MET A 169 -4.66 1.66 17.35
CA MET A 169 -4.79 0.30 16.82
C MET A 169 -5.50 -0.60 17.82
N LEU A 170 -6.68 -1.10 17.42
CA LEU A 170 -7.45 -2.06 18.19
C LEU A 170 -7.00 -3.49 17.89
N THR A 171 -6.54 -4.22 18.91
CA THR A 171 -6.11 -5.61 18.80
C THR A 171 -6.89 -6.49 19.77
N PRO A 172 -7.50 -7.61 19.34
CA PRO A 172 -8.19 -8.52 20.24
C PRO A 172 -7.18 -9.18 21.20
N ARG A 173 -7.49 -9.15 22.50
CA ARG A 173 -6.58 -9.63 23.56
C ARG A 173 -6.24 -11.11 23.34
N GLY A 174 -4.95 -11.42 23.32
CA GLY A 174 -4.44 -12.80 23.26
C GLY A 174 -4.66 -13.53 21.93
N ARG A 175 -5.02 -12.81 20.85
CA ARG A 175 -5.25 -13.41 19.53
C ARG A 175 -4.12 -13.18 18.52
N ALA A 176 -3.33 -12.13 18.69
CA ALA A 176 -2.11 -11.93 17.90
C ALA A 176 -0.98 -12.83 18.44
N THR A 177 -0.10 -13.31 17.57
CA THR A 177 1.10 -14.07 17.99
C THR A 177 2.03 -13.23 18.85
N GLU A 178 2.89 -13.86 19.66
CA GLU A 178 3.88 -13.14 20.48
C GLU A 178 4.79 -12.23 19.63
N PHE A 179 5.16 -12.68 18.43
CA PHE A 179 5.96 -11.88 17.50
C PHE A 179 5.22 -10.61 17.04
N GLN A 180 3.95 -10.73 16.65
CA GLN A 180 3.14 -9.59 16.21
C GLN A 180 2.85 -8.63 17.38
N GLN A 181 2.57 -9.15 18.57
CA GLN A 181 2.42 -8.34 19.77
C GLN A 181 3.70 -7.59 20.11
N ALA A 182 4.86 -8.25 20.03
CA ALA A 182 6.15 -7.61 20.26
C ALA A 182 6.40 -6.50 19.24
N GLN A 183 6.09 -6.71 17.96
CA GLN A 183 6.21 -5.65 16.94
C GLN A 183 5.34 -4.44 17.26
N MET A 184 4.07 -4.61 17.61
CA MET A 184 3.17 -3.48 17.87
C MET A 184 3.40 -2.85 19.24
N PHE A 185 3.40 -3.65 20.30
CA PHE A 185 3.33 -3.15 21.68
C PHE A 185 4.68 -2.68 22.24
N SER A 186 5.79 -2.96 21.54
CA SER A 186 7.10 -2.41 21.93
C SER A 186 7.40 -1.03 21.32
N VAL A 187 6.55 -0.54 20.42
CA VAL A 187 6.68 0.80 19.84
C VAL A 187 6.53 1.85 20.95
N ALA A 188 7.58 2.66 21.15
CA ALA A 188 7.64 3.70 22.19
C ALA A 188 7.27 5.11 21.68
N ASP A 189 6.69 5.21 20.48
CA ASP A 189 6.28 6.48 19.88
C ASP A 189 4.94 6.95 20.50
N PRO A 190 4.85 8.17 21.07
CA PRO A 190 3.63 8.66 21.70
C PRO A 190 2.45 8.85 20.72
N HIS A 191 2.70 8.89 19.41
CA HIS A 191 1.66 8.94 18.38
C HIS A 191 1.10 7.57 18.03
N ILE A 192 1.65 6.48 18.56
CA ILE A 192 1.19 5.12 18.33
C ILE A 192 0.56 4.58 19.61
N VAL A 193 -0.76 4.40 19.59
CA VAL A 193 -1.56 3.96 20.74
C VAL A 193 -2.16 2.59 20.45
N ASN A 194 -1.60 1.58 21.11
CA ASN A 194 -2.11 0.21 21.06
C ASN A 194 -3.20 -0.02 22.12
N ILE A 195 -4.38 -0.46 21.68
CA ILE A 195 -5.53 -0.75 22.54
C ILE A 195 -5.88 -2.22 22.42
N THR A 196 -5.81 -2.94 23.53
CA THR A 196 -6.29 -4.33 23.58
C THR A 196 -7.77 -4.36 23.89
N VAL A 197 -8.53 -5.11 23.10
CA VAL A 197 -9.98 -5.26 23.22
C VAL A 197 -10.30 -6.65 23.75
N ASP A 198 -11.11 -6.74 24.79
CA ASP A 198 -11.64 -8.00 25.32
C ASP A 198 -12.72 -8.55 24.39
N GLY A 199 -12.31 -9.34 23.39
CA GLY A 199 -13.19 -9.87 22.36
C GLY A 199 -12.45 -10.62 21.25
N VAL A 200 -13.10 -10.76 20.10
CA VAL A 200 -12.53 -11.29 18.86
C VAL A 200 -12.22 -10.15 17.88
N PHE A 201 -11.60 -10.49 16.74
CA PHE A 201 -11.25 -9.50 15.72
C PHE A 201 -12.48 -8.75 15.19
N ASP A 202 -13.61 -9.43 15.03
CA ASP A 202 -14.86 -8.83 14.56
C ASP A 202 -15.36 -7.73 15.51
N ASP A 203 -15.18 -7.89 16.83
CA ASP A 203 -15.54 -6.85 17.81
C ASP A 203 -14.70 -5.58 17.60
N CYS A 204 -13.39 -5.73 17.35
CA CYS A 204 -12.52 -4.61 17.00
C CYS A 204 -13.01 -3.92 15.72
N GLN A 205 -13.39 -4.70 14.69
CA GLN A 205 -13.91 -4.13 13.45
C GLN A 205 -15.21 -3.38 13.66
N ASP A 206 -16.11 -3.89 14.50
CA ASP A 206 -17.39 -3.25 14.77
C ASP A 206 -17.24 -1.94 15.54
N LEU A 207 -16.27 -1.86 16.47
CA LEU A 207 -15.89 -0.58 17.10
C LEU A 207 -15.38 0.44 16.07
N VAL A 208 -14.50 0.02 15.15
CA VAL A 208 -14.01 0.89 14.07
C VAL A 208 -15.15 1.34 13.16
N LYS A 209 -16.11 0.46 12.84
CA LYS A 209 -17.31 0.82 12.04
C LYS A 209 -18.21 1.79 12.78
N ALA A 210 -18.43 1.59 14.08
CA ALA A 210 -19.26 2.48 14.90
C ALA A 210 -18.69 3.91 14.94
N VAL A 211 -17.39 4.05 15.18
CA VAL A 211 -16.70 5.36 15.11
C VAL A 211 -16.78 5.95 13.70
N ASN A 212 -16.65 5.11 12.67
CA ASN A 212 -16.74 5.59 11.29
C ASN A 212 -18.14 6.04 10.86
N ALA A 213 -19.19 5.55 11.52
CA ALA A 213 -20.57 5.98 11.28
C ALA A 213 -20.90 7.31 11.97
N ASP A 214 -20.14 7.71 13.00
CA ASP A 214 -20.29 8.99 13.68
C ASP A 214 -19.56 10.12 12.94
N ALA A 215 -20.29 10.80 12.06
CA ALA A 215 -19.74 11.88 11.26
C ALA A 215 -19.27 13.09 12.09
N GLU A 216 -19.87 13.36 13.26
CA GLU A 216 -19.45 14.46 14.12
C GLU A 216 -18.12 14.12 14.81
N PHE A 217 -18.01 12.92 15.37
CA PHE A 217 -16.78 12.44 15.99
C PHE A 217 -15.63 12.40 14.99
N LYS A 218 -15.87 11.91 13.77
CA LYS A 218 -14.86 11.89 12.70
C LYS A 218 -14.34 13.28 12.36
N ARG A 219 -15.24 14.25 12.18
CA ARG A 219 -14.85 15.64 11.87
C ARG A 219 -14.11 16.28 13.03
N ARG A 220 -14.54 16.05 14.26
CA ARG A 220 -13.92 16.62 15.46
C ARG A 220 -12.48 16.16 15.66
N TRP A 221 -12.19 14.90 15.37
CA TRP A 221 -10.89 14.27 15.65
C TRP A 221 -10.07 13.96 14.39
N ASN A 222 -10.50 14.44 13.22
CA ASN A 222 -9.90 14.12 11.92
C ASN A 222 -9.65 12.62 11.74
N ILE A 223 -10.68 11.80 12.00
CA ILE A 223 -10.57 10.34 11.92
C ILE A 223 -10.49 9.91 10.45
N GLY A 224 -9.35 9.32 10.08
CA GLY A 224 -9.14 8.63 8.81
C GLY A 224 -8.91 7.13 8.99
N ALA A 225 -8.77 6.43 7.86
CA ALA A 225 -8.54 4.99 7.84
C ALA A 225 -7.36 4.62 6.94
N VAL A 226 -6.53 3.68 7.39
CA VAL A 226 -5.43 3.05 6.63
C VAL A 226 -5.71 1.57 6.35
N ASN A 227 -6.93 1.30 5.94
CA ASN A 227 -7.40 -0.02 5.53
C ASN A 227 -6.99 -0.33 4.07
N SER A 228 -7.19 -1.58 3.64
CA SER A 228 -6.76 -2.08 2.33
C SER A 228 -7.48 -1.44 1.13
N ILE A 229 -8.42 -0.55 1.41
CA ILE A 229 -9.23 0.19 0.42
C ILE A 229 -8.54 1.48 -0.06
N ASN A 230 -7.51 1.97 0.64
CA ASN A 230 -6.82 3.19 0.25
C ASN A 230 -6.08 2.98 -1.09
N TRP A 231 -6.39 3.80 -2.09
CA TRP A 231 -5.84 3.67 -3.44
C TRP A 231 -4.30 3.71 -3.47
N ALA A 232 -3.66 4.55 -2.65
CA ALA A 232 -2.20 4.64 -2.63
C ALA A 232 -1.53 3.33 -2.20
N ARG A 233 -2.20 2.54 -1.34
CA ARG A 233 -1.72 1.19 -0.99
C ARG A 233 -1.78 0.26 -2.19
N LEU A 234 -2.87 0.29 -2.95
CA LEU A 234 -3.03 -0.55 -4.14
C LEU A 234 -2.01 -0.16 -5.22
N LEU A 235 -1.81 1.14 -5.43
CA LEU A 235 -0.82 1.68 -6.35
C LEU A 235 0.62 1.26 -5.99
N ALA A 236 1.00 1.35 -4.71
CA ALA A 236 2.32 0.91 -4.26
C ALA A 236 2.58 -0.58 -4.58
N GLN A 237 1.53 -1.39 -4.54
CA GLN A 237 1.62 -2.82 -4.83
C GLN A 237 1.86 -3.10 -6.32
N VAL A 238 1.37 -2.25 -7.23
CA VAL A 238 1.62 -2.37 -8.68
C VAL A 238 3.12 -2.38 -8.98
N VAL A 239 3.90 -1.59 -8.23
CA VAL A 239 5.35 -1.45 -8.42
C VAL A 239 6.08 -2.80 -8.29
N TYR A 240 5.75 -3.63 -7.30
CA TYR A 240 6.45 -4.90 -7.15
C TYR A 240 6.05 -5.94 -8.19
N TYR A 241 4.86 -5.83 -8.81
CA TYR A 241 4.52 -6.66 -9.96
C TYR A 241 5.44 -6.34 -11.15
N VAL A 242 5.63 -5.06 -11.43
CA VAL A 242 6.57 -4.58 -12.45
C VAL A 242 7.98 -5.02 -12.10
N ALA A 243 8.44 -4.81 -10.87
CA ALA A 243 9.80 -5.16 -10.45
C ALA A 243 10.06 -6.68 -10.51
N CYS A 244 9.12 -7.51 -10.04
CA CYS A 244 9.23 -8.97 -10.14
C CYS A 244 9.29 -9.41 -11.60
N TRP A 245 8.39 -8.91 -12.45
CA TRP A 245 8.38 -9.25 -13.88
C TRP A 245 9.69 -8.84 -14.56
N LEU A 246 10.21 -7.63 -14.31
CA LEU A 246 11.49 -7.16 -14.86
C LEU A 246 12.68 -8.02 -14.41
N ARG A 247 12.62 -8.63 -13.23
CA ARG A 247 13.71 -9.47 -12.72
C ARG A 247 13.67 -10.91 -13.24
N VAL A 248 12.49 -11.44 -13.56
CA VAL A 248 12.35 -12.82 -14.04
C VAL A 248 12.27 -12.94 -15.56
N SER A 249 11.87 -11.88 -16.26
CA SER A 249 11.79 -11.86 -17.73
C SER A 249 13.16 -11.56 -18.36
N SER A 250 13.46 -12.21 -19.49
CA SER A 250 14.64 -11.97 -20.31
C SER A 250 14.44 -10.87 -21.35
N ASP A 251 13.21 -10.63 -21.78
CA ASP A 251 12.85 -9.61 -22.77
C ASP A 251 11.47 -9.01 -22.47
N ASP A 252 11.13 -7.95 -23.20
CA ASP A 252 9.96 -7.14 -22.88
C ASP A 252 8.63 -7.70 -23.41
N THR A 253 8.66 -8.87 -24.06
CA THR A 253 7.49 -9.58 -24.58
C THR A 253 7.18 -10.87 -23.80
N GLN A 254 8.16 -11.37 -23.04
CA GLN A 254 8.02 -12.61 -22.28
C GLN A 254 6.87 -12.49 -21.28
N ARG A 255 5.93 -13.43 -21.40
CA ARG A 255 4.79 -13.50 -20.49
C ARG A 255 5.12 -14.31 -19.25
N VAL A 256 4.66 -13.83 -18.09
CA VAL A 256 4.89 -14.47 -16.78
C VAL A 256 3.54 -14.69 -16.10
N SER A 257 3.34 -15.88 -15.52
CA SER A 257 2.21 -16.12 -14.63
C SER A 257 2.59 -15.82 -13.18
N ILE A 258 1.68 -15.22 -12.42
CA ILE A 258 1.94 -14.83 -11.03
C ILE A 258 0.87 -15.43 -10.13
N CYS A 259 1.30 -16.16 -9.10
CA CYS A 259 0.43 -16.76 -8.09
C CYS A 259 0.43 -15.92 -6.82
N VAL A 260 -0.75 -15.62 -6.29
CA VAL A 260 -0.95 -14.68 -5.19
C VAL A 260 -1.78 -15.34 -4.08
N PRO A 261 -1.18 -15.64 -2.92
CA PRO A 261 -1.92 -15.98 -1.71
C PRO A 261 -2.82 -14.81 -1.32
N SER A 262 -4.14 -15.02 -1.37
CA SER A 262 -5.13 -13.94 -1.38
C SER A 262 -6.13 -14.04 -0.24
N GLY A 263 -6.37 -12.90 0.41
CA GLY A 263 -7.50 -12.66 1.32
C GLY A 263 -8.38 -11.55 0.75
N ASN A 264 -8.21 -10.31 1.21
CA ASN A 264 -8.98 -9.13 0.78
C ASN A 264 -8.68 -8.58 -0.64
N PHE A 265 -8.18 -9.42 -1.56
CA PHE A 265 -7.97 -9.13 -3.00
C PHE A 265 -7.04 -7.97 -3.39
N GLY A 266 -6.58 -7.10 -2.48
CA GLY A 266 -5.74 -5.95 -2.82
C GLY A 266 -4.47 -6.31 -3.62
N ASN A 267 -3.75 -7.35 -3.18
CA ASN A 267 -2.53 -7.78 -3.86
C ASN A 267 -2.79 -8.23 -5.31
N ILE A 268 -3.72 -9.16 -5.53
CA ILE A 268 -4.03 -9.63 -6.88
C ILE A 268 -4.68 -8.54 -7.76
N CYS A 269 -5.41 -7.60 -7.15
CA CYS A 269 -5.95 -6.43 -7.85
C CYS A 269 -4.82 -5.52 -8.37
N ALA A 270 -3.73 -5.33 -7.62
CA ALA A 270 -2.56 -4.61 -8.13
C ALA A 270 -1.92 -5.34 -9.32
N GLY A 271 -1.87 -6.68 -9.30
CA GLY A 271 -1.45 -7.48 -10.45
C GLY A 271 -2.37 -7.32 -11.66
N HIS A 272 -3.69 -7.25 -11.42
CA HIS A 272 -4.66 -6.96 -12.47
C HIS A 272 -4.44 -5.58 -13.07
N ILE A 273 -4.20 -4.55 -12.26
CA ILE A 273 -3.87 -3.20 -12.72
C ILE A 273 -2.60 -3.22 -13.57
N ALA A 274 -1.52 -3.86 -13.10
CA ALA A 274 -0.28 -3.97 -13.86
C ALA A 274 -0.51 -4.62 -15.24
N ARG A 275 -1.33 -5.69 -15.30
CA ARG A 275 -1.73 -6.34 -16.56
C ARG A 275 -2.54 -5.40 -17.46
N GLN A 276 -3.49 -4.64 -16.89
CA GLN A 276 -4.29 -3.65 -17.63
C GLN A 276 -3.45 -2.48 -18.15
N MET A 277 -2.37 -2.11 -17.47
CA MET A 277 -1.42 -1.11 -17.95
C MET A 277 -0.66 -1.61 -19.18
N GLY A 278 -0.45 -2.92 -19.33
CA GLY A 278 0.28 -3.53 -20.45
C GLY A 278 1.45 -4.42 -20.03
N LEU A 279 1.65 -4.67 -18.74
CA LEU A 279 2.66 -5.61 -18.27
C LEU A 279 2.34 -7.03 -18.79
N PRO A 280 3.29 -7.75 -19.42
CA PRO A 280 3.06 -9.10 -19.98
C PRO A 280 2.81 -10.18 -18.91
N ILE A 281 1.63 -10.16 -18.32
CA ILE A 281 1.15 -11.17 -17.38
C ILE A 281 0.22 -12.14 -18.12
N GLU A 282 0.58 -13.43 -18.15
CA GLU A 282 -0.23 -14.48 -18.77
C GLU A 282 -1.46 -14.79 -17.88
N HIS A 283 -1.19 -15.29 -16.67
CA HIS A 283 -2.20 -15.61 -15.67
C HIS A 283 -1.93 -14.92 -14.33
N LEU A 284 -3.01 -14.49 -13.67
CA LEU A 284 -3.02 -14.15 -12.25
C LEU A 284 -3.73 -15.28 -11.53
N VAL A 285 -2.97 -16.12 -10.83
CA VAL A 285 -3.50 -17.26 -10.08
C VAL A 285 -3.86 -16.78 -8.68
N LEU A 286 -5.15 -16.81 -8.36
CA LEU A 286 -5.67 -16.50 -7.04
C LEU A 286 -5.63 -17.76 -6.18
N ALA A 287 -4.75 -17.79 -5.18
CA ALA A 287 -4.67 -18.90 -4.23
C ALA A 287 -5.40 -18.53 -2.93
N THR A 288 -6.51 -19.21 -2.64
CA THR A 288 -7.22 -19.13 -1.36
C THR A 288 -6.84 -20.31 -0.47
N ASN A 289 -7.07 -20.12 0.84
CA ASN A 289 -7.14 -21.23 1.78
C ASN A 289 -8.58 -21.80 1.78
N GLU A 290 -8.99 -22.45 2.87
CA GLU A 290 -10.30 -23.10 3.03
C GLU A 290 -11.52 -22.16 3.14
N ASN A 291 -11.34 -20.84 3.09
CA ASN A 291 -12.44 -19.86 3.15
C ASN A 291 -13.12 -19.62 1.80
#